data_AF-A0A7Y3GSF7-F1
#
_entry.id   AF-A0A7Y3GSF7-F1
#
_cell.length_a   1.000
_cell.length_b   1.000
_cell.length_c   1.000
_cell.angle_alpha   90.00
_cell.angle_beta   90.00
_cell.angle_gamma   90.00
#
_symmetry.space_group_name_H-M   'P 1'
#
loop_
_entity.id
_entity.type
_entity.pdbx_description
1 polymer ?
#
loop_
_entity_poly.entity_id
_entity_poly.type
_entity_poly.pdbx_seq_one_letter_code
_entity_poly.pdbx_strand_id
1 'polypeptide(L)'
;YEGLTIDFCKKIDAQFILRGLRNPADFEFEKAIAHTNRKLSKIETVFLLTAARTSYISSSIVRDVIRNNGDYTVLVPESVSIKKG
;
A
#
# COMPACT_ATOMS: atom_id res chain seq x y z
N TYR A 1 10.50 5.38 6.81
CA TYR A 1 10.58 6.65 7.56
C TYR A 1 9.86 6.48 8.88
N GLU A 2 10.13 7.35 9.84
CA GLU A 2 9.43 7.36 11.14
C GLU A 2 8.60 8.64 11.26
N GLY A 3 7.53 8.59 12.05
CA GLY A 3 6.60 9.72 12.23
C GLY A 3 5.55 9.86 11.12
N LEU A 4 4.99 11.06 10.98
CA LEU A 4 3.91 11.32 10.03
C LEU A 4 4.41 11.30 8.58
N THR A 5 3.66 10.63 7.70
CA THR A 5 3.95 10.59 6.26
C THR A 5 4.11 11.99 5.65
N ILE A 6 3.27 12.94 6.06
CA ILE A 6 3.33 14.32 5.56
C ILE A 6 4.63 15.03 5.93
N ASP A 7 5.27 14.67 7.04
CA ASP A 7 6.54 15.28 7.43
C ASP A 7 7.70 14.70 6.63
N PHE A 8 7.64 13.40 6.31
CA PHE A 8 8.55 12.81 5.34
C PHE A 8 8.41 13.46 3.96
N CYS A 9 7.18 13.65 3.47
CA CYS A 9 6.93 14.32 2.19
C CYS A 9 7.54 15.74 2.16
N LYS A 10 7.33 16.55 3.21
CA LYS A 10 7.94 17.88 3.32
C LYS A 10 9.48 17.84 3.26
N LYS A 11 10.11 16.87 3.92
CA LYS A 11 11.58 16.71 3.93
C LYS A 11 12.17 16.47 2.54
N ILE A 12 11.42 15.83 1.66
CA ILE A 12 11.85 15.50 0.29
C ILE A 12 11.18 16.40 -0.77
N ASP A 13 10.50 17.46 -0.35
CA ASP A 13 9.72 18.38 -1.20
C ASP A 13 8.65 17.69 -2.07
N ALA A 14 8.10 16.57 -1.59
CA ALA A 14 7.01 15.87 -2.28
C ALA A 14 5.67 16.58 -2.05
N GLN A 15 4.99 16.90 -3.15
CA GLN A 15 3.69 17.57 -3.14
C GLN A 15 2.50 16.59 -3.17
N PHE A 16 2.74 15.34 -3.56
CA PHE A 16 1.69 14.34 -3.77
C PHE A 16 2.03 13.00 -3.11
N ILE A 17 1.00 12.32 -2.62
CA ILE A 17 1.02 10.92 -2.18
C ILE A 17 0.18 10.11 -3.16
N LEU A 18 0.74 9.05 -3.74
CA LEU A 18 0.02 8.14 -4.62
C LEU A 18 -0.44 6.89 -3.86
N ARG A 19 -1.72 6.55 -3.95
CA ARG A 19 -2.30 5.35 -3.30
C ARG A 19 -3.09 4.52 -4.30
N GLY A 20 -2.85 3.20 -4.28
CA GLY A 20 -3.64 2.24 -5.04
C GLY A 20 -4.84 1.76 -4.22
N LEU A 21 -6.01 1.64 -4.85
CA LEU A 21 -7.25 1.15 -4.24
C LEU A 21 -7.70 -0.14 -4.93
N ARG A 22 -8.09 -1.16 -4.16
CA ARG A 22 -8.52 -2.46 -4.70
C ARG A 22 -10.04 -2.64 -4.69
N ASN A 23 -10.72 -1.96 -3.78
CA ASN A 23 -12.16 -2.06 -3.59
C ASN A 23 -12.71 -0.80 -2.88
N PRO A 24 -14.04 -0.65 -2.76
CA PRO A 24 -14.64 0.49 -2.06
C PRO A 24 -14.25 0.63 -0.57
N ALA A 25 -13.92 -0.46 0.12
CA ALA A 25 -13.53 -0.40 1.53
C ALA A 25 -12.14 0.23 1.71
N ASP A 26 -11.17 -0.09 0.83
CA ASP A 26 -9.87 0.60 0.79
C ASP A 26 -10.08 2.11 0.60
N PHE A 27 -11.03 2.52 -0.25
CA PHE A 27 -11.30 3.93 -0.51
C PHE A 27 -11.75 4.68 0.74
N GLU A 28 -12.75 4.17 1.48
CA GLU A 28 -13.26 4.90 2.65
C GLU A 28 -12.19 5.04 3.74
N PHE A 29 -11.37 4.01 3.95
CA PHE A 29 -10.25 4.08 4.89
C PHE A 29 -9.19 5.12 4.46
N GLU A 30 -8.74 5.03 3.21
CA GLU A 30 -7.69 5.92 2.67
C GLU A 30 -8.16 7.37 2.52
N LYS A 31 -9.45 7.58 2.21
CA LYS A 31 -10.07 8.91 2.12
C LYS A 31 -10.02 9.66 3.44
N ALA A 32 -10.30 8.99 4.56
CA ALA A 32 -10.19 9.59 5.89
C ALA A 32 -8.74 10.06 6.17
N ILE A 33 -7.75 9.24 5.79
CA ILE A 33 -6.33 9.57 5.92
C ILE A 33 -5.97 10.76 5.02
N ALA A 34 -6.42 10.75 3.76
CA ALA A 34 -6.15 11.82 2.81
C ALA A 34 -6.71 13.17 3.28
N HIS A 35 -7.95 13.21 3.77
CA HIS A 35 -8.53 14.42 4.36
C HIS A 35 -7.74 14.92 5.57
N THR A 36 -7.31 14.01 6.45
CA THR A 36 -6.50 14.36 7.62
C THR A 36 -5.15 14.94 7.20
N ASN A 37 -4.46 14.31 6.26
CA ASN A 37 -3.19 14.80 5.72
C ASN A 37 -3.33 16.17 5.05
N ARG A 38 -4.41 16.41 4.31
CA ARG A 38 -4.71 17.70 3.68
C ARG A 38 -5.11 18.78 4.69
N LYS A 39 -5.68 18.41 5.84
CA LYS A 39 -5.95 19.35 6.94
C LYS A 39 -4.65 19.77 7.64
N LEU A 40 -3.70 18.84 7.78
CA LEU A 40 -2.43 19.05 8.46
C LEU A 40 -1.30 19.56 7.54
N SER A 41 -1.49 19.55 6.22
CA SER A 41 -0.48 19.96 5.24
C SER A 41 -1.13 20.31 3.88
N LYS A 42 -0.34 20.89 2.96
CA LYS A 42 -0.78 21.13 1.57
C LYS A 42 -0.55 19.92 0.63
N ILE A 43 -0.12 18.77 1.15
CA ILE A 43 0.14 17.59 0.33
C ILE A 43 -1.18 16.98 -0.13
N GLU A 44 -1.26 16.62 -1.41
CA GLU A 44 -2.45 16.02 -2.02
C GLU A 44 -2.30 14.51 -2.17
N THR A 45 -3.39 13.76 -1.98
CA THR A 45 -3.39 12.31 -2.21
C THR A 45 -4.10 12.01 -3.52
N VAL A 46 -3.43 11.30 -4.42
CA VAL A 46 -3.97 10.80 -5.69
C VAL A 46 -4.27 9.32 -5.56
N PHE A 47 -5.48 8.94 -5.95
CA PHE A 47 -5.94 7.55 -5.92
C PHE A 47 -5.94 6.92 -7.31
N LEU A 48 -5.36 5.73 -7.44
CA LEU A 48 -5.43 4.90 -8.64
C LEU A 48 -6.22 3.63 -8.35
N LEU A 49 -7.21 3.34 -9.18
CA LEU A 49 -7.92 2.07 -9.11
C LEU A 49 -7.02 0.97 -9.67
N THR A 50 -6.77 -0.05 -8.86
CA THR A 50 -5.94 -1.20 -9.24
C THR A 50 -6.76 -2.23 -10.02
N ALA A 51 -6.10 -2.98 -10.91
CA ALA A 51 -6.77 -4.02 -11.69
C ALA A 51 -7.41 -5.07 -10.77
N ALA A 52 -8.68 -5.40 -11.03
CA ALA A 52 -9.45 -6.35 -10.22
C ALA A 52 -8.73 -7.72 -10.05
N ARG A 53 -7.92 -8.12 -11.04
CA ARG A 53 -7.18 -9.39 -11.06
C ARG A 53 -6.20 -9.56 -9.90
N THR A 54 -5.72 -8.48 -9.29
CA THR A 54 -4.77 -8.54 -8.16
C THR A 54 -5.37 -8.02 -6.85
N SER A 55 -6.68 -7.75 -6.83
CA SER A 55 -7.36 -7.10 -5.69
C SER A 55 -7.39 -7.94 -4.41
N TYR A 56 -7.34 -9.28 -4.53
CA TYR A 56 -7.34 -10.21 -3.40
C TYR A 56 -5.96 -10.40 -2.75
N ILE A 57 -4.89 -9.91 -3.38
CA ILE A 57 -3.54 -10.08 -2.87
C ILE A 57 -3.25 -9.01 -1.81
N SER A 58 -2.76 -9.44 -0.65
CA SER A 58 -2.21 -8.54 0.38
C SER A 58 -0.97 -9.16 0.99
N SER A 59 -0.01 -8.33 1.44
CA SER A 59 1.20 -8.84 2.08
C SER A 59 0.89 -9.63 3.36
N SER A 60 -0.20 -9.32 4.06
CA SER A 60 -0.64 -10.11 5.23
C SER A 60 -1.02 -11.53 4.83
N ILE A 61 -1.86 -11.68 3.78
CA ILE A 61 -2.25 -12.98 3.25
C ILE A 61 -1.01 -13.75 2.77
N VAL A 62 -0.13 -13.11 1.99
CA VAL A 62 1.09 -13.75 1.49
C VAL A 62 1.99 -14.25 2.65
N ARG A 63 2.19 -13.42 3.68
CA ARG A 63 2.97 -13.82 4.86
C ARG A 63 2.32 -14.98 5.61
N ASP A 64 1.00 -15.02 5.69
CA ASP A 64 0.30 -16.13 6.34
C ASP A 64 0.40 -17.43 5.55
N VAL A 65 0.35 -17.37 4.20
CA VAL A 65 0.61 -18.53 3.34
C VAL A 65 2.03 -19.06 3.57
N ILE A 66 3.04 -18.17 3.59
CA ILE A 66 4.44 -18.53 3.87
C ILE A 66 4.57 -19.21 5.24
N ARG A 67 3.98 -18.62 6.30
CA ARG A 67 4.02 -19.17 7.67
C ARG A 67 3.42 -20.56 7.79
N ASN A 68 2.43 -20.87 6.94
CA ASN A 68 1.74 -22.16 6.93
C ASN A 68 2.26 -23.11 5.83
N ASN A 69 3.44 -22.85 5.26
CA ASN A 69 4.09 -23.68 4.22
C ASN A 69 3.25 -23.86 2.93
N GLY A 70 2.34 -22.93 2.64
CA GLY A 70 1.60 -22.92 1.37
C GLY A 70 2.43 -22.38 0.21
N ASP A 71 2.01 -22.67 -1.02
CA ASP A 71 2.65 -22.10 -2.21
C ASP A 71 2.25 -20.63 -2.40
N TYR A 72 3.18 -19.74 -2.09
CA TYR A 72 3.02 -18.30 -2.22
C TYR A 72 3.55 -17.76 -3.56
N THR A 73 4.23 -18.57 -4.37
CA THR A 73 4.94 -18.11 -5.58
C THR A 73 3.98 -17.58 -6.65
N VAL A 74 2.73 -18.03 -6.63
CA VAL A 74 1.64 -17.54 -7.52
C VAL A 74 1.13 -16.15 -7.14
N LEU A 75 1.48 -15.62 -5.96
CA LEU A 75 0.97 -14.36 -5.41
C LEU A 75 2.00 -13.23 -5.44
N VAL A 76 3.25 -13.51 -5.77
CA VAL A 76 4.36 -12.55 -5.75
C VAL A 76 5.19 -12.66 -7.02
N PRO A 77 5.83 -11.57 -7.47
CA PRO A 77 6.81 -11.67 -8.55
C PRO A 77 8.03 -12.49 -8.11
N GLU A 78 8.75 -13.07 -9.08
CA GLU A 78 9.91 -13.93 -8.84
C GLU A 78 11.01 -13.24 -8.00
N SER A 79 11.16 -11.92 -8.13
CA SER A 79 12.11 -11.11 -7.36
C SER A 79 11.86 -11.13 -5.84
N VAL A 80 10.67 -11.54 -5.39
CA VAL A 80 10.27 -11.65 -3.98
C VAL A 80 10.34 -13.09 -3.48
N SER A 81 10.67 -14.05 -4.37
CA SER A 81 10.78 -15.46 -4.01
C SER A 81 11.97 -15.69 -3.07
N ILE A 82 11.71 -16.30 -1.93
CA ILE A 82 12.72 -16.70 -0.95
C ILE A 82 13.35 -17.99 -1.45
N LYS A 83 14.64 -17.96 -1.85
CA LYS A 83 15.40 -19.17 -2.12
C LYS A 83 15.45 -20.00 -0.84
N LYS A 84 14.95 -21.24 -0.89
CA LYS A 84 15.25 -22.23 0.16
C LYS A 84 16.76 -22.48 0.09
N GLY A 85 17.46 -22.08 1.16
CA GLY A 85 18.87 -22.43 1.38
C GLY A 85 19.05 -23.91 1.66
#